data_AF-A0A927D7R2-F1
#
_entry.id   AF-A0A927D7R2-F1
#
_cell.length_a   1.000
_cell.length_b   1.000
_cell.length_c   1.000
_cell.angle_alpha   90.00
_cell.angle_beta   90.00
_cell.angle_gamma   90.00
#
_symmetry.space_group_name_H-M   'P 1'
#
loop_
_entity.id
_entity.type
_entity.pdbx_description
1 polymer ?
#
loop_
_entity_poly.entity_id
_entity_poly.type
_entity_poly.pdbx_seq_one_letter_code
_entity_poly.pdbx_strand_id
1 'polypeptide(L)'
;MSDPDIELERQLIAILAADVVGYSSLVSKNEDGAICAIGLLWQNIVEPAARGVGGRVVKTMGDGVLIAFSSAVNAVKCALAVQEALAAGDTAFSDGIQFFLRIGVHLGDVVIDGDDILGTGVNMAARLEGLANPGGICVSGAAWDQLGSDLAQDGSAGTLRPLVTSDDRVWQDYRANLIASGLPK
;
A
#
# COMPACT_ATOMS: atom_id res chain seq x y z
N MET A 1 13.39 40.03 6.68
CA MET A 1 13.54 38.88 5.76
C MET A 1 12.27 38.09 5.88
N SER A 2 11.33 38.29 4.96
CA SER A 2 10.17 37.41 4.82
C SER A 2 10.70 36.05 4.36
N ASP A 3 10.27 34.97 5.00
CA ASP A 3 10.46 33.63 4.45
C ASP A 3 9.97 33.64 3.00
N PRO A 4 10.67 32.98 2.07
CA PRO A 4 10.11 32.81 0.74
C PRO A 4 8.76 32.10 0.91
N ASP A 5 7.69 32.67 0.34
CA ASP A 5 6.43 31.97 0.20
C ASP A 5 6.71 30.75 -0.68
N ILE A 6 7.06 29.62 -0.04
CA ILE A 6 7.15 28.33 -0.72
C ILE A 6 5.71 27.95 -1.00
N GLU A 7 5.26 28.28 -2.22
CA GLU A 7 3.94 27.90 -2.70
C GLU A 7 3.95 26.38 -2.95
N LEU A 8 3.56 25.64 -1.92
CA LEU A 8 3.47 24.18 -1.96
C LEU A 8 2.22 23.77 -2.72
N GLU A 9 2.38 23.14 -3.88
CA GLU A 9 1.25 22.60 -4.63
C GLU A 9 0.63 21.43 -3.86
N ARG A 10 -0.63 21.60 -3.45
CA ARG A 10 -1.39 20.57 -2.75
C ARG A 10 -2.42 19.94 -3.66
N GLN A 11 -2.53 18.62 -3.60
CA GLN A 11 -3.50 17.86 -4.37
C GLN A 11 -4.15 16.78 -3.50
N LEU A 12 -5.47 16.63 -3.65
CA LEU A 12 -6.22 15.52 -3.07
C LEU A 12 -6.12 14.32 -4.01
N ILE A 13 -5.40 13.27 -3.58
CA ILE A 13 -5.17 12.06 -4.39
C ILE A 13 -5.34 10.80 -3.56
N ALA A 14 -5.57 9.68 -4.23
CA ALA A 14 -5.50 8.36 -3.62
C ALA A 14 -4.07 7.83 -3.65
N ILE A 15 -3.65 7.26 -2.53
CA ILE A 15 -2.28 6.82 -2.25
C ILE A 15 -2.37 5.36 -1.83
N LEU A 16 -1.62 4.51 -2.52
CA LEU A 16 -1.43 3.12 -2.16
C LEU A 16 0.00 2.95 -1.66
N ALA A 17 0.14 2.44 -0.45
CA ALA A 17 1.40 1.94 0.08
C ALA A 17 1.32 0.41 0.15
N ALA A 18 2.37 -0.28 -0.29
CA ALA A 18 2.47 -1.72 -0.15
C ALA A 18 3.88 -2.12 0.28
N ASP A 19 3.97 -3.22 1.02
CA ASP A 19 5.23 -3.76 1.56
C ASP A 19 5.26 -5.29 1.53
N VAL A 20 6.45 -5.86 1.28
CA VAL A 20 6.66 -7.31 1.26
C VAL A 20 6.78 -7.88 2.67
N VAL A 21 5.92 -8.85 2.99
CA VAL A 21 5.97 -9.56 4.27
C VAL A 21 7.24 -10.40 4.35
N GLY A 22 8.04 -10.18 5.41
CA GLY A 22 9.16 -11.05 5.76
C GLY A 22 10.42 -10.86 4.90
N TYR A 23 10.55 -9.73 4.20
CA TYR A 23 11.69 -9.42 3.32
C TYR A 23 13.05 -9.61 4.01
N SER A 24 13.23 -9.12 5.23
CA SER A 24 14.51 -9.25 5.96
C SER A 24 14.95 -10.71 6.13
N SER A 25 13.99 -11.64 6.23
CA SER A 25 14.28 -13.07 6.31
C SER A 25 14.71 -13.67 4.97
N LEU A 26 14.21 -13.15 3.84
CA LEU A 26 14.64 -13.55 2.51
C LEU A 26 16.08 -13.06 2.22
N VAL A 27 16.36 -11.79 2.54
CA VAL A 27 17.68 -11.18 2.37
C VAL A 27 18.75 -11.92 3.15
N SER A 28 18.47 -12.32 4.41
CA SER A 28 19.43 -13.06 5.24
C SER A 28 19.88 -14.40 4.66
N LYS A 29 19.11 -15.00 3.74
CA LYS A 29 19.40 -16.29 3.11
C LYS A 29 20.12 -16.13 1.77
N ASN A 30 19.67 -15.18 0.97
CA ASN A 30 20.25 -14.83 -0.33
C ASN A 30 19.86 -13.40 -0.70
N GLU A 31 20.76 -12.45 -0.41
CA GLU A 31 20.54 -11.02 -0.64
C GLU A 31 20.29 -10.71 -2.12
N ASP A 32 21.18 -11.15 -3.01
CA ASP A 32 21.08 -10.88 -4.45
C ASP A 32 19.78 -11.49 -5.04
N GLY A 33 19.43 -12.70 -4.62
CA GLY A 33 18.21 -13.37 -5.05
C GLY A 33 16.94 -12.65 -4.58
N ALA A 34 16.92 -12.18 -3.32
CA ALA A 34 15.79 -11.45 -2.77
C ALA A 34 15.59 -10.09 -3.47
N ILE A 35 16.68 -9.36 -3.73
CA ILE A 35 16.64 -8.08 -4.45
C ILE A 35 16.12 -8.29 -5.88
N CYS A 36 16.62 -9.31 -6.59
CA CYS A 36 16.17 -9.63 -7.94
C CYS A 36 14.68 -10.01 -7.98
N ALA A 37 14.25 -10.89 -7.08
CA ALA A 37 12.87 -11.36 -7.02
C ALA A 37 11.87 -10.23 -6.73
N ILE A 38 12.24 -9.28 -5.86
CA ILE A 38 11.41 -8.09 -5.58
C ILE A 38 11.39 -7.13 -6.76
N GLY A 39 12.53 -6.92 -7.43
CA GLY A 39 12.56 -6.15 -8.67
C GLY A 39 11.59 -6.71 -9.71
N LEU A 40 11.56 -8.03 -9.87
CA LEU A 40 10.61 -8.72 -10.75
C LEU A 40 9.16 -8.60 -10.27
N LEU A 41 8.91 -8.63 -8.95
CA LEU A 41 7.58 -8.44 -8.38
C LEU A 41 7.02 -7.07 -8.76
N TRP A 42 7.84 -6.03 -8.61
CA TRP A 42 7.46 -4.68 -8.99
C TRP A 42 7.22 -4.56 -10.49
N GLN A 43 8.15 -5.03 -11.33
CA GLN A 43 8.07 -4.88 -12.78
C GLN A 43 6.97 -5.71 -13.44
N ASN A 44 6.70 -6.92 -12.94
CA ASN A 44 5.81 -7.86 -13.61
C ASN A 44 4.39 -7.86 -13.04
N ILE A 45 4.19 -7.41 -11.80
CA ILE A 45 2.88 -7.46 -11.13
C ILE A 45 2.39 -6.07 -10.78
N VAL A 46 3.16 -5.32 -9.99
CA VAL A 46 2.67 -4.06 -9.41
C VAL A 46 2.63 -2.93 -10.44
N GLU A 47 3.70 -2.73 -11.22
CA GLU A 47 3.73 -1.69 -12.24
C GLU A 47 2.66 -1.88 -13.34
N PRO A 48 2.45 -3.10 -13.88
CA PRO A 48 1.38 -3.35 -14.84
C PRO A 48 0.00 -3.14 -14.24
N ALA A 49 -0.25 -3.61 -13.01
CA ALA A 49 -1.53 -3.41 -12.32
C ALA A 49 -1.81 -1.92 -12.08
N ALA A 50 -0.82 -1.16 -11.61
CA ALA A 50 -0.94 0.27 -11.41
C ALA A 50 -1.24 0.99 -12.73
N ARG A 51 -0.45 0.74 -13.77
CA ARG A 51 -0.61 1.37 -15.08
C ARG A 51 -1.96 1.05 -15.72
N GLY A 52 -2.43 -0.20 -15.57
CA GLY A 52 -3.70 -0.67 -16.12
C GLY A 52 -4.93 0.12 -15.64
N VAL A 53 -4.83 0.79 -14.49
CA VAL A 53 -5.90 1.63 -13.92
C VAL A 53 -5.48 3.10 -13.75
N GLY A 54 -4.43 3.54 -14.44
CA GLY A 54 -3.97 4.93 -14.46
C GLY A 54 -3.22 5.38 -13.19
N GLY A 55 -2.64 4.43 -12.46
CA GLY A 55 -1.74 4.69 -11.34
C GLY A 55 -0.33 5.06 -11.79
N ARG A 56 0.34 5.87 -10.97
CA ARG A 56 1.75 6.25 -11.13
C ARG A 56 2.55 5.74 -9.94
N VAL A 57 3.52 4.87 -10.19
CA VAL A 57 4.51 4.50 -9.16
C VAL A 57 5.35 5.75 -8.87
N VAL A 58 5.27 6.22 -7.63
CA VAL A 58 6.00 7.42 -7.18
C VAL A 58 7.43 7.02 -6.86
N LYS A 59 7.59 5.98 -6.02
CA LYS A 59 8.89 5.47 -5.61
C LYS A 59 8.79 4.06 -5.05
N THR A 60 9.89 3.34 -5.13
CA THR A 60 10.13 2.08 -4.41
C THR A 60 11.09 2.36 -3.24
N MET A 61 10.85 1.70 -2.11
CA MET A 61 11.57 1.87 -0.85
C MET A 61 12.06 0.50 -0.38
N GLY A 62 12.96 -0.13 -1.14
CA GLY A 62 13.40 -1.51 -0.90
C GLY A 62 12.29 -2.51 -1.20
N ASP A 63 11.68 -3.04 -0.14
CA ASP A 63 10.52 -3.92 -0.12
C ASP A 63 9.18 -3.19 -0.09
N GLY A 64 9.21 -1.86 0.00
CA GLY A 64 8.04 -1.01 -0.10
C GLY A 64 7.83 -0.40 -1.49
N VAL A 65 6.58 -0.04 -1.80
CA VAL A 65 6.22 0.75 -2.98
C VAL A 65 5.12 1.76 -2.65
N LEU A 66 5.25 2.96 -3.21
CA LEU A 66 4.26 4.03 -3.10
C LEU A 66 3.70 4.39 -4.47
N ILE A 67 2.38 4.39 -4.60
CA ILE A 67 1.68 4.58 -5.87
C ILE A 67 0.59 5.63 -5.69
N ALA A 68 0.51 6.57 -6.63
CA ALA A 68 -0.45 7.66 -6.66
C ALA A 68 -1.54 7.41 -7.72
N PHE A 69 -2.77 7.77 -7.39
CA PHE A 69 -3.94 7.67 -8.27
C PHE A 69 -4.81 8.92 -8.12
N SER A 70 -5.40 9.37 -9.23
CA SER A 70 -6.43 10.42 -9.21
C SER A 70 -7.80 9.92 -8.71
N SER A 71 -7.94 8.61 -8.44
CA SER A 71 -9.20 7.97 -8.04
C SER A 71 -8.97 6.90 -6.97
N ALA A 72 -9.72 6.98 -5.88
CA ALA A 72 -9.72 5.98 -4.81
C ALA A 72 -10.20 4.60 -5.31
N VAL A 73 -11.19 4.58 -6.22
CA VAL A 73 -11.67 3.35 -6.87
C VAL A 73 -10.54 2.67 -7.64
N ASN A 74 -9.73 3.43 -8.37
CA ASN A 74 -8.62 2.87 -9.14
C ASN A 74 -7.50 2.36 -8.23
N ALA A 75 -7.21 3.07 -7.12
CA ALA A 75 -6.25 2.60 -6.13
C ALA A 75 -6.69 1.24 -5.54
N VAL A 76 -7.97 1.08 -5.18
CA VAL A 76 -8.50 -0.19 -4.65
C VAL A 76 -8.49 -1.29 -5.71
N LYS A 77 -8.87 -0.99 -6.95
CA LYS A 77 -8.78 -1.96 -8.06
C LYS A 77 -7.34 -2.43 -8.29
N CYS A 78 -6.37 -1.54 -8.23
CA CYS A 78 -4.96 -1.90 -8.31
C CYS A 78 -4.56 -2.83 -7.16
N ALA A 79 -4.96 -2.51 -5.92
CA ALA A 79 -4.66 -3.33 -4.75
C ALA A 79 -5.23 -4.76 -4.89
N LEU A 80 -6.49 -4.88 -5.33
CA LEU A 80 -7.15 -6.16 -5.57
C LEU A 80 -6.44 -6.97 -6.66
N ALA A 81 -6.16 -6.35 -7.82
CA ALA A 81 -5.48 -7.01 -8.92
C ALA A 81 -4.09 -7.54 -8.53
N VAL A 82 -3.35 -6.79 -7.71
CA VAL A 82 -2.05 -7.22 -7.18
C VAL A 82 -2.21 -8.44 -6.26
N GLN A 83 -3.16 -8.42 -5.32
CA GLN A 83 -3.38 -9.57 -4.42
C GLN A 83 -3.88 -10.81 -5.18
N GLU A 84 -4.74 -10.62 -6.18
CA GLU A 84 -5.22 -11.71 -7.05
C GLU A 84 -4.09 -12.34 -7.86
N ALA A 85 -3.22 -11.52 -8.46
CA ALA A 85 -2.07 -12.00 -9.21
C ALA A 85 -1.08 -12.79 -8.32
N LEU A 86 -0.86 -12.32 -7.09
CA LEU A 86 -0.04 -13.03 -6.11
C LEU A 86 -0.69 -14.35 -5.66
N ALA A 87 -2.01 -14.36 -5.45
CA ALA A 87 -2.76 -15.55 -5.05
C ALA A 87 -2.85 -16.61 -6.16
N ALA A 88 -2.89 -16.18 -7.43
CA ALA A 88 -2.87 -17.08 -8.58
C ALA A 88 -1.55 -17.86 -8.69
N GLY A 89 -0.47 -17.39 -8.04
CA GLY A 89 0.82 -18.07 -8.01
C GLY A 89 1.52 -18.12 -9.37
N ASP A 90 1.02 -17.37 -10.36
CA ASP A 90 1.58 -17.30 -11.73
C ASP A 90 2.78 -16.36 -11.79
N THR A 91 3.63 -16.48 -10.78
CA THR A 91 4.74 -15.59 -10.57
C THR A 91 6.00 -16.42 -10.74
N ALA A 92 6.59 -16.31 -11.93
CA ALA A 92 7.85 -16.93 -12.29
C ALA A 92 9.03 -16.27 -11.54
N PHE A 93 8.97 -16.26 -10.21
CA PHE A 93 10.10 -15.91 -9.38
C PHE A 93 11.03 -17.12 -9.34
N SER A 94 12.30 -16.89 -9.66
CA SER A 94 13.34 -17.90 -9.48
C SER A 94 13.26 -18.45 -8.05
N ASP A 95 13.12 -19.77 -7.93
CA ASP A 95 13.17 -20.55 -6.68
C ASP A 95 11.86 -20.77 -5.91
N GLY A 96 10.68 -20.51 -6.49
CA GLY A 96 9.40 -20.88 -5.86
C GLY A 96 9.06 -20.05 -4.62
N ILE A 97 9.58 -18.82 -4.55
CA ILE A 97 9.28 -17.85 -3.50
C ILE A 97 7.85 -17.37 -3.65
N GLN A 98 7.03 -17.61 -2.62
CA GLN A 98 5.69 -17.04 -2.52
C GLN A 98 5.75 -15.70 -1.80
N PHE A 99 5.27 -14.64 -2.45
CA PHE A 99 5.18 -13.31 -1.86
C PHE A 99 3.81 -13.06 -1.26
N PHE A 100 3.81 -12.36 -0.13
CA PHE A 100 2.61 -11.78 0.46
C PHE A 100 2.87 -10.28 0.63
N LEU A 101 1.94 -9.46 0.14
CA LEU A 101 1.97 -8.02 0.35
C LEU A 101 0.97 -7.62 1.42
N ARG A 102 1.35 -6.65 2.24
CA ARG A 102 0.41 -5.81 2.97
C ARG A 102 0.13 -4.57 2.14
N ILE A 103 -1.11 -4.12 2.06
CA ILE A 103 -1.49 -2.96 1.26
C ILE A 103 -2.37 -2.00 2.07
N GLY A 104 -2.02 -0.72 2.05
CA GLY A 104 -2.78 0.38 2.63
C GLY A 104 -3.22 1.37 1.55
N VAL A 105 -4.50 1.74 1.55
CA VAL A 105 -5.07 2.73 0.61
C VAL A 105 -5.69 3.89 1.36
N HIS A 106 -5.24 5.11 1.06
CA HIS A 106 -5.76 6.34 1.64
C HIS A 106 -6.12 7.35 0.55
N LEU A 107 -7.18 8.14 0.78
CA LEU A 107 -7.50 9.34 0.00
C LEU A 107 -7.25 10.55 0.90
N GLY A 108 -6.33 11.42 0.51
CA GLY A 108 -5.97 12.58 1.32
C GLY A 108 -5.08 13.57 0.59
N ASP A 109 -4.90 14.73 1.22
CA ASP A 109 -4.04 15.79 0.68
C ASP A 109 -2.57 15.42 0.76
N VAL A 110 -1.86 15.66 -0.34
CA VAL A 110 -0.41 15.58 -0.43
C VAL A 110 0.16 16.89 -0.94
N VAL A 111 1.44 17.09 -0.67
CA VAL A 111 2.27 18.11 -1.33
C VAL A 111 2.99 17.45 -2.49
N ILE A 112 2.89 18.03 -3.68
CA ILE A 112 3.64 17.60 -4.86
C ILE A 112 5.04 18.21 -4.80
N ASP A 113 6.07 17.37 -4.92
CA ASP A 113 7.47 17.80 -4.95
C ASP A 113 8.16 17.14 -6.16
N GLY A 114 8.03 17.80 -7.32
CA GLY A 114 8.44 17.24 -8.60
C GLY A 114 7.70 15.93 -8.91
N ASP A 115 8.45 14.83 -8.97
CA ASP A 115 7.89 13.49 -9.19
C ASP A 115 7.51 12.78 -7.88
N ASP A 116 7.87 13.31 -6.71
CA ASP A 116 7.55 12.73 -5.40
C ASP A 116 6.26 13.34 -4.81
N ILE A 117 5.73 12.67 -3.77
CA ILE A 117 4.63 13.17 -2.96
C ILE A 117 5.01 13.14 -1.47
N LEU A 118 4.65 14.21 -0.77
CA LEU A 118 4.99 14.41 0.64
C LEU A 118 3.74 14.72 1.47
N GLY A 119 3.87 14.56 2.79
CA GLY A 119 2.88 15.02 3.75
C GLY A 119 2.11 13.90 4.44
N THR A 120 1.09 14.32 5.21
CA THR A 120 0.35 13.46 6.12
C THR A 120 -0.43 12.36 5.41
N GLY A 121 -0.90 12.60 4.18
CA GLY A 121 -1.59 11.59 3.38
C GLY A 121 -0.71 10.35 3.11
N VAL A 122 0.56 10.56 2.79
CA VAL A 122 1.54 9.48 2.56
C VAL A 122 1.75 8.66 3.83
N ASN A 123 1.94 9.34 4.96
CA ASN A 123 2.12 8.69 6.25
C ASN A 123 0.90 7.86 6.67
N MET A 124 -0.31 8.32 6.34
CA MET A 124 -1.54 7.58 6.62
C MET A 124 -1.64 6.31 5.75
N ALA A 125 -1.29 6.38 4.46
CA ALA A 125 -1.27 5.21 3.59
C ALA A 125 -0.28 4.15 4.09
N ALA A 126 0.95 4.55 4.44
CA ALA A 126 1.96 3.66 5.02
C ALA A 126 1.49 3.05 6.34
N ARG A 127 0.82 3.85 7.18
CA ARG A 127 0.25 3.35 8.44
C ARG A 127 -0.83 2.30 8.20
N LEU A 128 -1.69 2.48 7.21
CA LEU A 128 -2.73 1.51 6.85
C LEU A 128 -2.12 0.21 6.33
N GLU A 129 -1.04 0.30 5.55
CA GLU A 129 -0.27 -0.87 5.11
C GLU A 129 0.20 -1.69 6.33
N GLY A 130 0.83 -1.04 7.31
CA GLY A 130 1.29 -1.73 8.53
C GLY A 130 0.17 -2.33 9.41
N LEU A 131 -1.10 -1.99 9.15
CA LEU A 131 -2.27 -2.58 9.80
C LEU A 131 -2.86 -3.77 9.04
N ALA A 132 -2.50 -3.93 7.76
CA ALA A 132 -3.01 -5.01 6.94
C ALA A 132 -2.40 -6.35 7.36
N ASN A 133 -3.18 -7.42 7.26
CA ASN A 133 -2.63 -8.77 7.37
C ASN A 133 -1.81 -9.10 6.10
N PRO A 134 -0.88 -10.07 6.14
CA PRO A 134 -0.29 -10.63 4.92
C PRO A 134 -1.37 -11.03 3.90
N GLY A 135 -1.27 -10.51 2.67
CA GLY A 135 -2.28 -10.71 1.62
C GLY A 135 -3.55 -9.84 1.77
N GLY A 136 -3.60 -8.96 2.76
CA GLY A 136 -4.73 -8.10 3.06
C GLY A 136 -4.61 -6.68 2.51
N ILE A 137 -5.76 -6.00 2.44
CA ILE A 137 -5.87 -4.59 2.04
C ILE A 137 -6.63 -3.83 3.14
N CYS A 138 -6.00 -2.77 3.67
CA CYS A 138 -6.63 -1.81 4.56
C CYS A 138 -6.94 -0.51 3.83
N VAL A 139 -8.18 -0.05 3.91
CA VAL A 139 -8.64 1.17 3.22
C VAL A 139 -9.14 2.19 4.25
N SER A 140 -8.68 3.44 4.15
CA SER A 140 -9.21 4.52 5.01
C SER A 140 -10.70 4.77 4.76
N GLY A 141 -11.44 5.23 5.76
CA GLY A 141 -12.83 5.67 5.59
C GLY A 141 -13.04 6.62 4.41
N ALA A 142 -12.19 7.64 4.26
CA ALA A 142 -12.29 8.59 3.15
C ALA A 142 -12.18 7.94 1.75
N ALA A 143 -11.30 6.94 1.60
CA ALA A 143 -11.20 6.18 0.37
C ALA A 143 -12.36 5.19 0.20
N TRP A 144 -12.84 4.60 1.29
CA TRP A 144 -13.98 3.69 1.32
C TRP A 144 -15.28 4.39 0.89
N ASP A 145 -15.51 5.62 1.36
CA ASP A 145 -16.70 6.41 1.05
C ASP A 145 -16.81 6.76 -0.45
N GLN A 146 -15.69 6.72 -1.18
CA GLN A 146 -15.68 6.87 -2.64
C GLN A 146 -15.99 5.58 -3.38
N LEU A 147 -15.98 4.42 -2.71
CA LEU A 147 -16.31 3.14 -3.32
C LEU A 147 -17.84 3.06 -3.44
N GLY A 148 -18.33 2.97 -4.68
CA GLY A 148 -19.74 2.68 -4.92
C GLY A 148 -20.16 1.33 -4.32
N SER A 149 -21.48 1.08 -4.24
CA SER A 149 -22.07 -0.11 -3.62
C SER A 149 -21.49 -1.44 -4.13
N ASP A 150 -21.09 -1.49 -5.41
CA ASP A 150 -20.70 -2.74 -6.07
C ASP A 150 -19.30 -3.21 -5.66
N LEU A 151 -18.34 -2.28 -5.53
CA LEU A 151 -16.98 -2.62 -5.09
C LEU A 151 -16.91 -2.92 -3.59
N ALA A 152 -17.84 -2.36 -2.81
CA ALA A 152 -17.97 -2.65 -1.39
C ALA A 152 -18.54 -4.06 -1.12
N GLN A 153 -19.32 -4.61 -2.05
CA GLN A 153 -19.94 -5.95 -1.93
C GLN A 153 -19.08 -7.08 -2.50
N ASP A 154 -18.19 -6.79 -3.46
CA ASP A 154 -17.25 -7.76 -4.04
C ASP A 154 -16.11 -8.16 -3.08
N GLY A 155 -16.04 -7.55 -1.89
CA GLY A 155 -15.18 -7.96 -0.76
C GLY A 155 -15.59 -9.29 -0.11
N SER A 156 -16.17 -10.21 -0.88
CA SER A 156 -16.56 -11.54 -0.43
C SER A 156 -15.31 -12.30 0.06
N ALA A 157 -15.28 -12.58 1.36
CA ALA A 157 -14.26 -13.37 2.07
C ALA A 157 -12.91 -12.69 2.38
N GLY A 158 -12.93 -11.49 2.98
CA GLY A 158 -11.87 -11.06 3.92
C GLY A 158 -10.65 -10.33 3.35
N THR A 159 -10.59 -10.08 2.05
CA THR A 159 -9.45 -9.40 1.39
C THR A 159 -9.46 -7.88 1.57
N LEU A 160 -10.65 -7.26 1.58
CA LEU A 160 -10.82 -5.81 1.71
C LEU A 160 -11.39 -5.47 3.09
N ARG A 161 -10.64 -4.76 3.92
CA ARG A 161 -11.11 -4.31 5.24
C ARG A 161 -11.23 -2.78 5.30
N PRO A 162 -12.45 -2.22 5.48
CA PRO A 162 -12.59 -0.82 5.80
C PRO A 162 -11.99 -0.53 7.18
N LEU A 163 -11.08 0.45 7.25
CA LEU A 163 -10.69 1.07 8.50
C LEU A 163 -11.43 2.40 8.62
N VAL A 164 -12.60 2.36 9.28
CA VAL A 164 -13.36 3.55 9.64
C VAL A 164 -12.75 4.12 10.92
N THR A 165 -12.00 5.21 10.82
CA THR A 165 -11.17 5.76 11.91
C THR A 165 -11.91 6.78 12.79
N SER A 166 -13.24 6.71 12.89
CA SER A 166 -14.00 7.59 13.80
C SER A 166 -14.04 7.09 15.25
N ASP A 167 -13.46 5.93 15.55
CA ASP A 167 -13.56 5.30 16.87
C ASP A 167 -12.16 5.07 17.50
N ASP A 168 -11.93 5.72 18.65
CA ASP A 168 -10.72 5.61 19.48
C ASP A 168 -10.40 4.16 19.91
N ARG A 169 -11.32 3.21 19.73
CA ARG A 169 -11.14 1.78 20.01
C ARG A 169 -10.18 1.08 19.06
N VAL A 170 -10.12 1.46 17.78
CA VAL A 170 -9.16 0.89 16.82
C VAL A 170 -7.72 1.20 17.26
N TRP A 171 -7.52 2.35 17.91
CA TRP A 171 -6.24 2.74 18.50
C TRP A 171 -5.89 1.96 19.77
N GLN A 172 -6.89 1.61 20.59
CA GLN A 172 -6.69 0.77 21.79
C GLN A 172 -6.33 -0.67 21.39
N ASP A 173 -7.03 -1.25 20.42
CA ASP A 173 -6.75 -2.60 19.90
C ASP A 173 -5.41 -2.65 19.16
N TYR A 174 -5.06 -1.60 18.41
CA TYR A 174 -3.74 -1.48 17.79
C TYR A 174 -2.63 -1.35 18.85
N ARG A 175 -2.79 -0.51 19.89
CA ARG A 175 -1.81 -0.44 20.99
C ARG A 175 -1.69 -1.76 21.74
N ALA A 176 -2.80 -2.46 21.97
CA ALA A 176 -2.80 -3.76 22.63
C ALA A 176 -2.05 -4.81 21.78
N ASN A 177 -2.28 -4.83 20.45
CA ASN A 177 -1.59 -5.73 19.54
C ASN A 177 -0.11 -5.37 19.32
N LEU A 178 0.25 -4.08 19.34
CA LEU A 178 1.65 -3.64 19.25
C LEU A 178 2.46 -4.00 20.49
N ILE A 179 1.82 -3.98 21.67
CA ILE A 179 2.43 -4.41 22.93
C ILE A 179 2.51 -5.94 22.99
N ALA A 180 1.57 -6.65 22.35
CA ALA A 180 1.53 -8.11 22.32
C ALA A 180 2.45 -8.77 21.27
N SER A 181 2.79 -8.08 20.17
CA SER A 181 3.50 -8.69 19.03
C SER A 181 5.03 -8.69 19.12
N GLY A 182 5.64 -7.96 20.06
CA GLY A 182 7.06 -8.10 20.41
C GLY A 182 8.09 -7.89 19.29
N LEU A 183 7.71 -7.30 18.16
CA LEU A 183 8.62 -7.03 17.04
C LEU A 183 9.47 -5.78 17.34
N PRO A 184 10.80 -5.83 17.16
CA PRO A 184 11.64 -4.65 17.30
C PRO A 184 11.38 -3.68 16.13
N LYS A 185 11.60 -2.39 16.43
CA LYS A 185 11.42 -1.24 15.53
C LYS A 185 12.13 -1.38 14.19
#